data_AF-A0A836JNL0-F1
#
_entry.id   AF-A0A836JNL0-F1
#
_cell.length_a   1.000
_cell.length_b   1.000
_cell.length_c   1.000
_cell.angle_alpha   90.00
_cell.angle_beta   90.00
_cell.angle_gamma   90.00
#
_symmetry.space_group_name_H-M   'P 1'
#
loop_
_entity.id
_entity.type
_entity.pdbx_description
1 polymer ?
#
loop_
_entity_poly.entity_id
_entity_poly.type
_entity_poly.pdbx_seq_one_letter_code
_entity_poly.pdbx_strand_id
1 'polypeptide(L)' 'MLTSFVNYVTSFTVTQAQMTPNPTENFVPLSTLQSWYETFERRLQQNPNFWKS' A
#
# COMPACT_ATOMS: atom_id res chain seq x y z
N MET A 1 -13.57 -0.12 1.69
CA MET A 1 -12.56 0.74 2.37
C MET A 1 -11.14 0.33 1.99
N LEU A 2 -10.74 -0.94 2.12
CA LEU A 2 -9.40 -1.42 1.75
C LEU A 2 -9.02 -1.11 0.28
N THR A 3 -9.88 -1.49 -0.68
CA THR A 3 -9.65 -1.23 -2.12
C THR A 3 -9.61 0.28 -2.44
N SER A 4 -10.44 1.09 -1.77
CA SER A 4 -10.45 2.55 -1.96
C SER A 4 -9.11 3.16 -1.55
N PHE A 5 -8.56 2.75 -0.41
CA PHE A 5 -7.24 3.19 0.06
C PHE A 5 -6.13 2.80 -0.93
N VAL A 6 -6.12 1.55 -1.41
CA VAL A 6 -5.10 1.10 -2.37
C VAL A 6 -5.21 1.84 -3.70
N ASN A 7 -6.42 2.09 -4.20
CA ASN A 7 -6.62 2.88 -5.41
C ASN A 7 -6.06 4.31 -5.24
N TYR A 8 -6.32 4.94 -4.10
CA TYR A 8 -5.78 6.27 -3.79
C TYR A 8 -4.24 6.26 -3.78
N VAL A 9 -3.62 5.39 -2.99
CA VAL A 9 -2.14 5.33 -2.89
C VAL A 9 -1.50 4.97 -4.23
N THR A 10 -2.11 4.08 -5.00
CA THR A 10 -1.60 3.67 -6.32
C THR A 10 -1.58 4.84 -7.32
N SER A 11 -2.46 5.84 -7.17
CA SER A 11 -2.44 7.03 -8.04
C SER A 11 -1.19 7.92 -7.85
N PHE A 12 -0.42 7.72 -6.78
CA PHE A 12 0.83 8.46 -6.50
C PHE A 12 2.09 7.69 -6.91
N THR A 13 1.95 6.48 -7.48
CA THR A 13 3.13 5.69 -7.84
C THR A 13 3.91 6.36 -8.96
N VAL A 14 5.23 6.43 -8.78
CA VAL A 14 6.16 6.92 -9.78
C VAL A 14 7.34 5.96 -9.90
N THR A 15 7.91 5.87 -11.10
CA THR A 15 9.20 5.21 -11.30
C THR A 15 10.34 6.12 -10.83
N GLN A 16 11.52 5.56 -10.58
CA GLN A 16 12.69 6.35 -10.19
C GLN A 16 13.05 7.43 -11.22
N ALA A 17 12.80 7.18 -12.52
CA ALA A 17 13.04 8.15 -13.58
C ALA A 17 12.08 9.35 -13.55
N GLN A 18 10.92 9.23 -12.90
CA GLN A 18 9.92 10.28 -12.77
C GLN A 18 10.03 11.04 -11.43
N MET A 19 10.87 10.57 -10.50
CA MET A 19 11.06 11.20 -9.20
C MET A 19 11.79 12.53 -9.31
N THR A 20 11.33 13.52 -8.57
CA THR A 20 12.08 14.75 -8.30
C THR A 20 12.89 14.59 -7.01
N PRO A 21 14.11 15.15 -6.91
CA PRO A 21 14.90 15.04 -5.68
C PRO A 21 14.18 15.67 -4.48
N ASN A 22 13.81 14.85 -3.51
CA ASN A 22 13.24 15.30 -2.24
C ASN A 22 13.87 14.52 -1.07
N PRO A 23 14.99 15.02 -0.50
CA PRO A 23 15.78 14.27 0.48
C PRO A 23 15.10 14.10 1.85
N THR A 24 13.97 14.76 2.09
CA THR A 24 13.22 14.65 3.35
C THR A 24 12.01 13.70 3.23
N GLU A 25 11.72 13.19 2.04
CA GLU A 25 10.57 12.33 1.77
C GLU A 25 10.96 10.85 1.77
N ASN A 26 10.14 10.05 2.45
CA ASN A 26 10.29 8.60 2.46
C ASN A 26 9.43 7.97 1.36
N PHE A 27 10.02 7.03 0.62
CA PHE A 27 9.32 6.28 -0.40
C PHE A 27 9.18 4.82 0.00
N VAL A 28 8.02 4.24 -0.27
CA VAL A 28 7.77 2.80 -0.13
C VAL A 28 7.68 2.17 -1.51
N PRO A 29 8.36 1.03 -1.77
CA PRO A 29 8.21 0.31 -3.02
C PRO A 29 6.76 -0.15 -3.23
N LEU A 30 6.26 -0.05 -4.47
CA LEU A 30 4.89 -0.48 -4.81
C LEU A 30 4.66 -1.98 -4.50
N SER A 31 5.69 -2.81 -4.66
CA SER A 31 5.63 -4.24 -4.31
C SER A 31 5.30 -4.48 -2.83
N THR A 32 5.77 -3.61 -1.93
CA THR A 32 5.46 -3.71 -0.50
C THR A 32 3.98 -3.45 -0.23
N LEU A 33 3.40 -2.45 -0.91
CA LEU A 33 1.97 -2.14 -0.80
C LEU A 33 1.10 -3.29 -1.36
N GLN A 34 1.48 -3.86 -2.50
CA GLN A 34 0.77 -5.00 -3.11
C GLN A 34 0.77 -6.21 -2.18
N SER A 35 1.94 -6.61 -1.68
CA SER A 35 2.08 -7.74 -0.76
C SER A 35 1.29 -7.53 0.54
N TRP A 36 1.28 -6.30 1.07
CA TRP A 36 0.46 -5.94 2.22
C TRP A 36 -1.04 -6.07 1.92
N TYR A 37 -1.50 -5.55 0.78
CA TYR A 37 -2.91 -5.59 0.39
C TYR A 37 -3.41 -7.03 0.29
N GLU A 38 -2.70 -7.90 -0.45
CA GLU A 38 -3.07 -9.31 -0.62
C GLU A 38 -3.11 -10.04 0.73
N THR A 39 -2.12 -9.80 1.59
CA THR A 39 -2.06 -10.42 2.91
C THR A 39 -3.20 -9.95 3.81
N PHE A 40 -3.47 -8.64 3.82
CA PHE A 40 -4.52 -8.03 4.63
C PHE A 40 -5.90 -8.50 4.18
N GLU A 41 -6.16 -8.48 2.87
CA GLU A 41 -7.42 -8.94 2.28
C GLU A 41 -7.68 -10.41 2.63
N ARG A 42 -6.68 -11.28 2.46
CA ARG A 42 -6.78 -12.70 2.83
C ARG A 42 -7.09 -12.89 4.31
N ARG A 43 -6.40 -12.19 5.21
CA ARG A 43 -6.65 -12.29 6.66
C ARG A 43 -8.02 -11.76 7.04
N LEU A 44 -8.48 -10.69 6.38
CA LEU A 44 -9.80 -10.10 6.61
C LEU A 44 -10.92 -11.06 6.21
N GLN A 45 -10.77 -11.76 5.08
CA GLN A 45 -11.73 -12.79 4.63
C GLN A 45 -11.80 -13.97 5.60
N GLN A 46 -10.67 -14.36 6.19
CA GLN A 46 -10.62 -15.47 7.16
C GLN A 46 -11.16 -15.09 8.54
N ASN A 47 -10.82 -13.90 9.04
CA ASN A 47 -11.27 -13.42 10.34
C ASN A 47 -11.45 -11.89 10.29
N PRO A 48 -12.69 -11.37 10.20
CA PRO A 48 -12.94 -9.93 10.10
C PRO A 48 -12.40 -9.08 11.27
N ASN A 49 -12.06 -9.68 12.42
CA ASN A 49 -11.57 -8.98 13.60
C ASN A 49 -10.06 -9.18 13.86
N PHE A 50 -9.31 -9.78 12.94
CA PHE A 50 -7.88 -10.12 13.14
C PHE A 50 -6.97 -8.93 13.50
N TRP A 51 -7.40 -7.72 13.17
CA TRP A 51 -6.65 -6.47 13.33
C TRP A 51 -6.94 -5.74 14.65
N LYS A 52 -7.84 -6.25 15.50
CA LYS A 52 -8.27 -5.60 16.74
C LYS A 52 -7.45 -6.00 17.99
N SER A 53 -6.44 -6.86 17.84
CA SER A 53 -5.58 -7.32 18.94
C SER A 53 -4.32 -6.48 19.08
#